data_AF-M4EUH5-F1
#
_entry.id   AF-M4EUH5-F1
#
_cell.length_a   1.000
_cell.length_b   1.000
_cell.length_c   1.000
_cell.angle_alpha   90.00
_cell.angle_beta   90.00
_cell.angle_gamma   90.00
#
_symmetry.space_group_name_H-M   'P 1'
#
loop_
_entity.id
_entity.type
_entity.pdbx_description
1 polymer ?
#
loop_
_entity_poly.entity_id
_entity_poly.type
_entity_poly.pdbx_seq_one_letter_code
_entity_poly.pdbx_strand_id
1 'polypeptide(L)'
;MNAKLNTVGASSSSCTTDPTPERLLKLKTGKNGAAKLKTVGASSSSWTTDPTPEWLLKLMTEKNGAELKKIIEKELSAADVSRVHDRLSMPCSNIIDLEFLSPMEQRIIEEEDEGKKHMTRVDAKLVVKLVDSDVLKEFDVNLRRCNMHKTRGNHSFVYSLIRWKQVVEDEGCGLKKSDKIRLWSFHSDGKLYFALTTLSPPPPPPSSDSGDSKPEEMISALVIDDKSNDDLPPN
;
A
#
# COMPACT_ATOMS: atom_id res chain seq x y z
N MET A 1 -7.25 -79.56 -43.30
CA MET A 1 -7.00 -78.10 -43.26
C MET A 1 -6.06 -77.86 -42.11
N ASN A 2 -4.89 -77.26 -42.34
CA ASN A 2 -3.73 -77.49 -41.48
C ASN A 2 -3.67 -76.54 -40.27
N ALA A 3 -3.85 -77.10 -39.07
CA ALA A 3 -3.32 -76.52 -37.84
C ALA A 3 -1.89 -77.04 -37.60
N LYS A 4 -1.00 -76.21 -37.07
CA LYS A 4 0.33 -76.65 -36.60
C LYS A 4 0.68 -75.99 -35.27
N LEU A 5 1.18 -76.82 -34.36
CA LEU A 5 1.54 -76.52 -32.97
C LEU A 5 2.97 -75.96 -32.85
N ASN A 6 3.24 -75.33 -31.70
CA ASN A 6 4.45 -75.38 -30.85
C ASN A 6 4.21 -74.35 -29.71
N THR A 7 4.23 -74.60 -28.39
CA THR A 7 5.13 -75.39 -27.49
C THR A 7 6.58 -74.87 -27.57
N VAL A 8 7.38 -74.54 -26.54
CA VAL A 8 7.46 -74.71 -25.06
C VAL A 8 7.87 -73.31 -24.47
N GLY A 9 7.66 -72.86 -23.22
CA GLY A 9 7.12 -73.45 -21.97
C GLY A 9 7.06 -72.38 -20.85
N ALA A 10 7.60 -72.64 -19.64
CA ALA A 10 7.60 -71.70 -18.50
C ALA A 10 8.91 -71.71 -17.68
N SER A 11 9.24 -70.60 -17.02
CA SER A 11 9.54 -70.57 -15.55
C SER A 11 9.78 -69.15 -15.01
N SER A 12 9.44 -68.99 -13.74
CA SER A 12 9.42 -67.76 -12.96
C SER A 12 10.73 -67.48 -12.19
N SER A 13 11.00 -66.20 -11.92
CA SER A 13 11.50 -65.75 -10.61
C SER A 13 11.29 -64.23 -10.44
N SER A 14 11.22 -63.78 -9.19
CA SER A 14 10.88 -62.41 -8.79
C SER A 14 11.83 -61.92 -7.69
N CYS A 15 12.21 -60.64 -7.72
CA CYS A 15 12.60 -59.89 -6.52
C CYS A 15 12.58 -58.37 -6.73
N THR A 16 12.20 -57.68 -5.66
CA THR A 16 12.23 -56.23 -5.41
C THR A 16 13.64 -55.70 -5.14
N THR A 17 13.89 -54.41 -5.43
CA THR A 17 14.43 -53.42 -4.45
C THR A 17 14.48 -51.99 -5.02
N ASP A 18 14.06 -51.00 -4.22
CA ASP A 18 14.51 -49.60 -4.30
C ASP A 18 15.88 -49.46 -3.61
N PRO A 19 16.70 -48.46 -4.01
CA PRO A 19 17.43 -47.70 -2.99
C PRO A 19 17.52 -46.18 -3.25
N THR A 20 17.20 -45.41 -2.22
CA THR A 20 17.47 -43.97 -2.04
C THR A 20 18.89 -43.74 -1.43
N PRO A 21 19.26 -42.52 -1.01
CA PRO A 21 19.97 -41.43 -1.70
C PRO A 21 21.51 -41.40 -1.48
N GLU A 22 22.20 -40.38 -2.05
CA GLU A 22 23.29 -39.55 -1.44
C GLU A 22 24.45 -39.15 -2.38
N ARG A 23 25.10 -38.01 -2.05
CA ARG A 23 26.35 -37.41 -2.60
C ARG A 23 26.24 -36.82 -4.03
N LEU A 24 26.52 -35.53 -4.26
CA LEU A 24 27.86 -34.94 -4.04
C LEU A 24 27.84 -33.40 -3.87
N LEU A 25 28.26 -32.90 -2.70
CA LEU A 25 28.62 -31.49 -2.50
C LEU A 25 29.92 -31.14 -3.23
N LYS A 26 29.99 -29.97 -3.88
CA LYS A 26 31.25 -29.36 -4.36
C LYS A 26 31.27 -27.85 -4.10
N LEU A 27 31.89 -27.45 -3.00
CA LEU A 27 32.43 -26.10 -2.83
C LEU A 27 33.49 -25.82 -3.90
N LYS A 28 33.57 -24.56 -4.36
CA LYS A 28 34.81 -23.99 -4.91
C LYS A 28 35.02 -22.58 -4.36
N THR A 29 36.13 -22.41 -3.66
CA THR A 29 36.61 -21.15 -3.06
C THR A 29 37.62 -20.49 -3.99
N GLY A 30 37.68 -19.14 -4.09
CA GLY A 30 38.91 -18.52 -4.61
C GLY A 30 38.87 -17.06 -5.12
N LYS A 31 39.22 -16.12 -4.23
CA LYS A 31 40.07 -14.92 -4.45
C LYS A 31 39.62 -13.74 -5.35
N ASN A 32 39.20 -12.68 -4.65
CA ASN A 32 39.82 -11.35 -4.59
C ASN A 32 40.15 -10.57 -5.88
N GLY A 33 39.44 -9.45 -6.08
CA GLY A 33 39.91 -8.29 -6.84
C GLY A 33 39.50 -6.99 -6.14
N ALA A 34 40.47 -6.14 -5.74
CA ALA A 34 40.19 -4.90 -5.02
C ALA A 34 39.89 -3.76 -6.00
N ALA A 35 38.68 -3.18 -5.93
CA ALA A 35 38.28 -2.03 -6.74
C ALA A 35 38.02 -0.81 -5.85
N LYS A 36 38.87 0.20 -6.04
CA LYS A 36 38.97 1.50 -5.37
C LYS A 36 37.61 2.20 -5.16
N LEU A 37 37.24 2.41 -3.90
CA LEU A 37 36.08 3.23 -3.50
C LEU A 37 36.29 4.68 -3.98
N LYS A 38 35.40 5.19 -4.83
CA LYS A 38 35.29 6.62 -5.15
C LYS A 38 34.11 7.21 -4.41
N THR A 39 34.39 7.92 -3.31
CA THR A 39 33.42 8.80 -2.66
C THR A 39 32.98 9.88 -3.65
N VAL A 40 31.72 9.85 -4.05
CA VAL A 40 31.04 10.96 -4.74
C VAL A 40 29.79 11.25 -3.93
N GLY A 41 29.70 12.49 -3.45
CA GLY A 41 28.53 13.14 -2.85
C GLY A 41 27.49 12.23 -2.22
N ALA A 42 27.49 12.16 -0.89
CA ALA A 42 26.23 11.97 -0.18
C ALA A 42 25.30 13.15 -0.56
N SER A 43 24.50 12.97 -1.60
CA SER A 43 23.27 13.72 -1.76
C SER A 43 22.44 13.39 -0.53
N SER A 44 22.53 14.28 0.46
CA SER A 44 21.62 14.34 1.59
C SER A 44 20.26 14.69 1.02
N SER A 45 19.62 13.68 0.43
CA SER A 45 18.19 13.62 0.30
C SER A 45 17.70 13.73 1.73
N SER A 46 17.13 14.89 2.04
CA SER A 46 16.45 15.14 3.29
C SER A 46 15.21 14.25 3.31
N TRP A 47 15.42 12.97 3.61
CA TRP A 47 14.38 12.08 4.06
C TRP A 47 13.87 12.69 5.35
N THR A 48 12.81 13.48 5.26
CA THR A 48 11.92 13.64 6.38
C THR A 48 11.48 12.23 6.73
N THR A 49 12.02 11.71 7.84
CA THR A 49 11.56 10.46 8.43
C THR A 49 10.18 10.73 9.00
N ASP A 50 9.20 10.85 8.11
CA ASP A 50 7.81 10.99 8.46
C ASP A 50 7.47 9.80 9.36
N PRO A 51 7.11 10.04 10.65
CA PRO A 51 6.91 8.97 11.59
C PRO A 51 5.75 8.08 11.13
N THR A 52 5.84 6.80 11.48
CA THR A 52 4.69 5.89 11.35
C THR A 52 3.48 6.51 12.07
N PRO A 53 2.30 6.61 11.42
CA PRO A 53 1.12 7.16 12.07
C PRO A 53 0.77 6.40 13.35
N GLU A 54 0.47 7.12 14.44
CA GLU A 54 0.17 6.53 15.75
C GLU A 54 -0.99 5.52 15.70
N TRP A 55 -2.04 5.83 14.93
CA TRP A 55 -3.17 4.93 14.72
C TRP A 55 -2.77 3.57 14.13
N LEU A 56 -1.70 3.53 13.31
CA LEU A 56 -1.18 2.32 12.70
C LEU A 56 -0.38 1.50 13.69
N LEU A 57 0.40 2.14 14.58
CA LEU A 57 1.08 1.46 15.69
C LEU A 57 0.06 0.85 16.67
N LYS A 58 -1.04 1.57 16.95
CA LYS A 58 -2.15 1.06 17.75
C LYS A 58 -2.85 -0.13 17.07
N LEU A 59 -3.21 0.00 15.79
CA LEU A 59 -3.79 -1.09 14.99
C LEU A 59 -2.90 -2.34 15.00
N MET A 60 -1.59 -2.19 14.82
CA MET A 60 -0.66 -3.32 14.89
C MET A 60 -0.69 -3.98 16.26
N THR A 61 -0.70 -3.20 17.34
CA THR A 61 -0.75 -3.75 18.70
C THR A 61 -2.06 -4.51 18.95
N GLU A 62 -3.19 -3.95 18.51
CA GLU A 62 -4.53 -4.58 18.60
C GLU A 62 -4.63 -5.86 17.76
N LYS A 63 -3.98 -5.91 16.59
CA LYS A 63 -3.95 -7.06 15.67
C LYS A 63 -2.82 -8.06 15.96
N ASN A 64 -2.01 -7.84 17.00
CA ASN A 64 -0.77 -8.59 17.24
C ASN A 64 0.13 -8.67 15.97
N GLY A 65 0.22 -7.56 15.25
CA GLY A 65 0.88 -7.43 13.96
C GLY A 65 2.38 -7.19 14.04
N ALA A 66 3.11 -7.65 13.02
CA ALA A 66 4.55 -7.55 12.89
C ALA A 66 4.97 -7.09 11.47
N GLU A 67 6.27 -6.86 11.28
CA GLU A 67 6.90 -6.59 9.96
C GLU A 67 6.30 -5.40 9.20
N LEU A 68 6.07 -4.27 9.89
CA LEU A 68 5.57 -3.05 9.28
C LEU A 68 6.50 -2.51 8.20
N LYS A 69 5.99 -2.35 6.98
CA LYS A 69 6.74 -1.83 5.83
C LYS A 69 5.96 -0.75 5.08
N LYS A 70 6.65 0.34 4.70
CA LYS A 70 6.06 1.41 3.87
C LYS A 70 6.19 1.01 2.41
N ILE A 71 5.06 0.85 1.72
CA ILE A 71 5.04 0.28 0.37
C ILE A 71 5.17 1.37 -0.68
N ILE A 72 4.31 2.38 -0.63
CA ILE A 72 4.23 3.40 -1.67
C ILE A 72 3.60 4.67 -1.12
N GLU A 73 4.06 5.79 -1.66
CA GLU A 73 3.37 7.08 -1.60
C GLU A 73 3.06 7.51 -3.04
N LYS A 74 1.78 7.81 -3.32
CA LYS A 74 1.33 8.21 -4.66
C LYS A 74 0.08 9.05 -4.61
N GLU A 75 -0.15 9.81 -5.67
CA GLU A 75 -1.47 10.36 -5.97
C GLU A 75 -2.36 9.29 -6.62
N LEU A 76 -3.65 9.28 -6.26
CA LEU A 76 -4.63 8.40 -6.89
C LEU A 76 -4.90 8.85 -8.33
N SER A 77 -4.64 7.96 -9.29
CA SER A 77 -4.93 8.23 -10.70
C SER A 77 -6.42 8.06 -11.01
N ALA A 78 -6.85 8.53 -12.19
CA ALA A 78 -8.22 8.31 -12.66
C ALA A 78 -8.59 6.82 -12.80
N ALA A 79 -7.61 5.93 -12.99
CA ALA A 79 -7.84 4.49 -13.01
C ALA A 79 -8.04 3.92 -11.60
N ASP A 80 -7.32 4.45 -10.59
CA ASP A 80 -7.42 3.97 -9.21
C ASP A 80 -8.78 4.32 -8.57
N VAL A 81 -9.40 5.45 -8.94
CA VAL A 81 -10.76 5.82 -8.48
C VAL A 81 -11.87 5.42 -9.47
N SER A 82 -11.56 4.66 -10.52
CA SER A 82 -12.54 4.23 -11.51
C SER A 82 -13.30 2.98 -11.05
N ARG A 83 -14.62 3.13 -10.82
CA ARG A 83 -15.56 2.03 -10.51
C ARG A 83 -15.52 0.85 -11.50
N VAL A 84 -15.00 1.05 -12.71
CA VAL A 84 -14.87 0.02 -13.76
C VAL A 84 -13.56 -0.76 -13.65
N HIS A 85 -12.49 -0.14 -13.15
CA HIS A 85 -11.16 -0.76 -13.13
C HIS A 85 -10.91 -1.65 -11.91
N ASP A 86 -11.66 -1.46 -10.82
CA ASP A 86 -11.65 -2.27 -9.59
C ASP A 86 -10.23 -2.55 -9.02
N ARG A 87 -9.30 -1.61 -9.18
CA ARG A 87 -7.92 -1.80 -8.73
C ARG A 87 -7.22 -0.52 -8.28
N LEU A 88 -6.41 -0.64 -7.23
CA LEU A 88 -5.32 0.29 -6.93
C LEU A 88 -4.03 -0.28 -7.52
N SER A 89 -3.37 0.45 -8.43
CA SER A 89 -2.12 0.00 -9.05
C SER A 89 -0.88 0.59 -8.38
N MET A 90 0.11 -0.27 -8.14
CA MET A 90 1.40 0.01 -7.49
C MET A 90 2.54 -0.44 -8.43
N PRO A 91 3.02 0.45 -9.32
CA PRO A 91 4.13 0.14 -10.24
C PRO A 91 5.42 -0.12 -9.47
N CYS A 92 6.20 -1.14 -9.86
CA CYS A 92 7.43 -1.50 -9.15
C CYS A 92 8.46 -0.36 -9.04
N SER A 93 8.44 0.59 -9.97
CA SER A 93 9.29 1.80 -9.97
C SER A 93 8.98 2.79 -8.84
N ASN A 94 7.82 2.67 -8.20
CA ASN A 94 7.32 3.59 -7.19
C ASN A 94 7.22 2.93 -5.81
N ILE A 95 7.61 1.65 -5.68
CA ILE A 95 7.59 0.92 -4.42
C ILE A 95 8.87 1.21 -3.65
N ILE A 96 8.71 1.48 -2.36
CA ILE A 96 9.77 1.90 -1.43
C ILE A 96 10.42 0.67 -0.79
N ASP A 97 9.62 -0.32 -0.36
CA ASP A 97 10.07 -1.62 0.13
C ASP A 97 9.41 -2.73 -0.72
N LEU A 98 10.22 -3.54 -1.41
CA LEU A 98 9.78 -4.66 -2.24
C LEU A 98 9.69 -5.99 -1.48
N GLU A 99 10.26 -6.07 -0.27
CA GLU A 99 10.31 -7.25 0.58
C GLU A 99 9.11 -7.30 1.54
N PHE A 100 7.96 -6.81 1.09
CA PHE A 100 6.74 -6.66 1.90
C PHE A 100 5.85 -7.91 1.94
N LEU A 101 6.30 -8.98 1.30
CA LEU A 101 5.62 -10.27 1.22
C LEU A 101 6.49 -11.34 1.89
N SER A 102 5.85 -12.23 2.62
CA SER A 102 6.51 -13.43 3.11
C SER A 102 6.99 -14.29 1.93
N PRO A 103 8.01 -15.15 2.13
CA PRO A 103 8.48 -16.06 1.08
C PRO A 103 7.39 -16.99 0.50
N MET A 104 6.32 -17.26 1.25
CA MET A 104 5.19 -18.06 0.77
C MET A 104 4.28 -17.23 -0.15
N GLU A 105 3.88 -16.04 0.28
CA GLU A 105 3.03 -15.12 -0.51
C GLU A 105 3.71 -14.68 -1.81
N GLN A 106 5.02 -14.42 -1.75
CA GLN A 106 5.82 -14.12 -2.92
C GLN A 106 5.77 -15.26 -3.94
N ARG A 107 5.99 -16.52 -3.50
CA ARG A 107 5.90 -17.71 -4.36
C ARG A 107 4.53 -17.84 -5.00
N ILE A 108 3.45 -17.72 -4.20
CA ILE A 108 2.08 -17.78 -4.70
C ILE A 108 1.89 -16.74 -5.81
N ILE A 109 2.29 -15.49 -5.59
CA ILE A 109 2.08 -14.40 -6.56
C ILE A 109 2.99 -14.49 -7.80
N GLU A 110 4.18 -15.08 -7.67
CA GLU A 110 5.12 -15.30 -8.78
C GLU A 110 4.86 -16.61 -9.54
N GLU A 111 3.97 -17.49 -9.06
CA GLU A 111 3.61 -18.75 -9.70
C GLU A 111 2.90 -18.51 -11.05
N GLU A 112 3.67 -18.58 -12.13
CA GLU A 112 3.19 -18.49 -13.51
C GLU A 112 2.74 -19.88 -13.99
N ASP A 113 1.55 -20.27 -13.57
CA ASP A 113 0.96 -21.60 -13.75
C ASP A 113 0.66 -21.90 -15.23
N GLU A 114 1.54 -22.64 -15.90
CA GLU A 114 1.47 -22.95 -17.34
C GLU A 114 0.10 -23.58 -17.72
N GLY A 115 -0.75 -22.78 -18.35
CA GLY A 115 -2.06 -23.20 -18.85
C GLY A 115 -3.26 -22.84 -17.97
N LYS A 116 -3.08 -22.33 -16.74
CA LYS A 116 -4.22 -21.82 -15.94
C LYS A 116 -4.44 -20.33 -16.20
N LYS A 117 -5.63 -19.96 -16.69
CA LYS A 117 -6.06 -18.55 -16.91
C LYS A 117 -6.21 -17.72 -15.62
N HIS A 118 -5.94 -18.31 -14.46
CA HIS A 118 -6.11 -17.69 -13.16
C HIS A 118 -4.73 -17.31 -12.63
N MET A 119 -4.30 -16.08 -12.92
CA MET A 119 -3.16 -15.51 -12.19
C MET A 119 -3.46 -15.54 -10.69
N THR A 120 -2.58 -16.23 -9.98
CA THR A 120 -2.60 -16.46 -8.54
C THR A 120 -2.64 -15.14 -7.77
N ARG A 121 -3.18 -15.18 -6.57
CA ARG A 121 -3.43 -14.01 -5.73
C ARG A 121 -3.22 -14.38 -4.28
N VAL A 122 -2.88 -13.38 -3.47
CA VAL A 122 -2.92 -13.47 -2.01
C VAL A 122 -4.16 -12.72 -1.52
N ASP A 123 -4.97 -13.38 -0.70
CA ASP A 123 -6.03 -12.74 0.07
C ASP A 123 -5.43 -11.87 1.17
N ALA A 124 -5.83 -10.61 1.22
CA ALA A 124 -5.34 -9.65 2.20
C ALA A 124 -6.50 -8.85 2.81
N LYS A 125 -6.26 -8.28 3.98
CA LYS A 125 -7.12 -7.24 4.53
C LYS A 125 -6.55 -5.87 4.20
N LEU A 126 -7.42 -4.90 3.96
CA LEU A 126 -7.07 -3.48 3.84
C LEU A 126 -7.78 -2.73 4.95
N VAL A 127 -7.03 -2.03 5.80
CA VAL A 127 -7.57 -1.13 6.83
C VAL A 127 -7.38 0.32 6.38
N VAL A 128 -8.47 1.09 6.36
CA VAL A 128 -8.48 2.50 5.99
C VAL A 128 -8.86 3.31 7.23
N LYS A 129 -8.02 4.27 7.64
CA LYS A 129 -8.44 5.30 8.58
C LYS A 129 -9.26 6.34 7.82
N LEU A 130 -10.44 6.67 8.34
CA LEU A 130 -11.29 7.68 7.72
C LEU A 130 -10.75 9.09 7.97
N VAL A 131 -10.93 9.98 7.00
CA VAL A 131 -10.71 11.41 7.21
C VAL A 131 -11.75 11.89 8.22
N ASP A 132 -11.33 12.67 9.20
CA ASP A 132 -12.18 13.24 10.27
C ASP A 132 -12.83 12.23 11.24
N SER A 133 -12.32 10.99 11.34
CA SER A 133 -12.74 10.04 12.37
C SER A 133 -11.62 9.07 12.82
N ASP A 134 -11.70 8.60 14.07
CA ASP A 134 -10.88 7.49 14.57
C ASP A 134 -11.45 6.10 14.23
N VAL A 135 -12.56 6.06 13.50
CA VAL A 135 -13.09 4.82 12.92
C VAL A 135 -12.11 4.28 11.86
N LEU A 136 -11.82 2.98 11.96
CA LEU A 136 -11.11 2.20 10.95
C LEU A 136 -12.10 1.32 10.19
N LYS A 137 -12.05 1.34 8.86
CA LYS A 137 -12.80 0.41 8.01
C LYS A 137 -11.90 -0.68 7.46
N GLU A 138 -12.34 -1.94 7.55
CA GLU A 138 -11.61 -3.10 7.05
C GLU A 138 -12.32 -3.70 5.81
N PHE A 139 -11.56 -3.95 4.75
CA PHE A 139 -12.03 -4.51 3.49
C PHE A 139 -11.22 -5.76 3.11
N ASP A 140 -11.87 -6.77 2.53
CA ASP A 140 -11.16 -7.92 1.92
C ASP A 140 -10.73 -7.58 0.49
N VAL A 141 -9.42 -7.59 0.23
CA VAL A 141 -8.81 -7.28 -1.07
C VAL A 141 -7.90 -8.41 -1.52
N ASN A 142 -7.57 -8.44 -2.82
CA ASN A 142 -6.61 -9.41 -3.35
C ASN A 142 -5.37 -8.71 -3.89
N LEU A 143 -4.19 -9.09 -3.40
CA LEU A 143 -2.94 -8.70 -4.04
C LEU A 143 -2.68 -9.59 -5.27
N ARG A 144 -2.37 -8.95 -6.40
CA ARG A 144 -1.92 -9.59 -7.64
C ARG A 144 -0.69 -8.86 -8.17
N ARG A 145 0.26 -9.59 -8.77
CA ARG A 145 1.36 -9.02 -9.55
C ARG A 145 1.12 -9.25 -11.03
N CYS A 146 1.18 -8.20 -11.83
CA CYS A 146 1.15 -8.29 -13.28
C CYS A 146 2.56 -8.08 -13.82
N ASN A 147 3.23 -9.16 -14.22
CA ASN A 147 4.48 -9.09 -14.96
C ASN A 147 4.20 -8.51 -16.36
N MET A 148 4.92 -7.46 -16.75
CA MET A 148 4.88 -6.90 -18.10
C MET A 148 6.03 -7.50 -18.90
N HIS A 149 5.70 -8.37 -19.85
CA HIS A 149 6.70 -8.92 -20.75
C HIS A 149 7.27 -7.79 -21.63
N LYS A 150 8.60 -7.64 -21.61
CA LYS A 150 9.34 -6.74 -22.50
C LYS A 150 10.17 -7.56 -23.44
N THR A 151 10.17 -7.16 -24.71
CA THR A 151 11.03 -7.76 -25.75
C THR A 151 12.52 -7.48 -25.52
N ARG A 152 12.88 -6.51 -24.66
CA ARG A 152 14.26 -6.23 -24.25
C ARG A 152 14.33 -5.47 -22.91
N GLY A 153 15.33 -5.77 -22.09
CA GLY A 153 15.58 -5.11 -20.80
C GLY A 153 14.88 -5.78 -19.61
N ASN A 154 15.10 -5.24 -18.40
CA ASN A 154 14.58 -5.83 -17.16
C ASN A 154 13.05 -5.91 -17.16
N HIS A 155 12.51 -7.06 -16.72
CA HIS A 155 11.10 -7.26 -16.48
C HIS A 155 10.56 -6.19 -15.52
N SER A 156 9.55 -5.43 -15.94
CA SER A 156 8.80 -4.56 -15.04
C SER A 156 7.51 -5.24 -14.63
N PHE A 157 7.04 -4.97 -13.43
CA PHE A 157 5.78 -5.50 -12.94
C PHE A 157 4.99 -4.43 -12.19
N VAL A 158 3.70 -4.68 -12.05
CA VAL A 158 2.77 -3.82 -11.31
C VAL A 158 2.06 -4.71 -10.29
N TYR A 159 2.24 -4.42 -9.00
CA TYR A 159 1.34 -4.96 -7.99
C TYR A 159 0.00 -4.23 -8.08
N SER A 160 -1.10 -4.90 -7.77
CA SER A 160 -2.42 -4.28 -7.70
C SER A 160 -3.25 -4.91 -6.61
N LEU A 161 -3.92 -4.07 -5.81
CA LEU A 161 -5.02 -4.50 -4.97
C LEU A 161 -6.28 -4.56 -5.84
N ILE A 162 -6.85 -5.75 -6.01
CA ILE A 162 -8.10 -6.02 -6.72
C ILE A 162 -9.23 -6.13 -5.69
N ARG A 163 -10.50 -5.96 -6.11
CA ARG A 163 -11.65 -5.65 -5.23
C ARG A 163 -11.52 -4.28 -4.57
N TRP A 164 -10.85 -3.35 -5.23
CA TRP A 164 -10.64 -1.99 -4.72
C TRP A 164 -11.89 -1.10 -4.83
N LYS A 165 -12.83 -1.42 -5.72
CA LYS A 165 -14.07 -0.67 -5.96
C LYS A 165 -14.86 -0.42 -4.67
N GLN A 166 -14.98 -1.41 -3.79
CA GLN A 166 -15.68 -1.29 -2.51
C GLN A 166 -15.09 -0.20 -1.59
N VAL A 167 -13.79 0.12 -1.73
CA VAL A 167 -13.09 1.15 -0.95
C VAL A 167 -13.37 2.55 -1.50
N VAL A 168 -13.51 2.67 -2.82
CA VAL A 168 -13.81 3.93 -3.53
C VAL A 168 -15.31 4.27 -3.49
N GLU A 169 -16.17 3.25 -3.43
CA GLU A 169 -17.63 3.43 -3.30
C GLU A 169 -18.09 3.62 -1.85
N ASP A 170 -17.23 3.40 -0.86
CA ASP A 170 -17.51 3.70 0.53
C ASP A 170 -17.40 5.23 0.78
N GLU A 171 -18.52 5.86 1.11
CA GLU A 171 -18.61 7.31 1.33
C GLU A 171 -17.73 7.81 2.48
N GLY A 172 -17.44 6.97 3.48
CA GLY A 172 -16.57 7.32 4.60
C GLY A 172 -15.09 7.34 4.23
N CYS A 173 -14.66 6.54 3.25
CA CYS A 173 -13.29 6.56 2.74
C CYS A 173 -12.98 7.83 1.93
N GLY A 174 -13.99 8.42 1.27
CA GLY A 174 -13.91 9.75 0.64
C GLY A 174 -12.92 9.93 -0.53
N LEU A 175 -12.28 8.84 -0.99
CA LEU A 175 -11.12 8.85 -1.89
C LEU A 175 -11.44 9.43 -3.29
N LYS A 176 -10.66 10.42 -3.71
CA LYS A 176 -10.79 11.14 -4.98
C LYS A 176 -9.51 11.08 -5.80
N LYS A 177 -9.64 11.39 -7.10
CA LYS A 177 -8.50 11.55 -8.00
C LYS A 177 -7.58 12.67 -7.47
N SER A 178 -6.27 12.45 -7.54
CA SER A 178 -5.22 13.33 -7.04
C SER A 178 -5.10 13.44 -5.51
N ASP A 179 -5.91 12.72 -4.74
CA ASP A 179 -5.62 12.52 -3.31
C ASP A 179 -4.29 11.79 -3.15
N LYS A 180 -3.45 12.30 -2.25
CA LYS A 180 -2.19 11.66 -1.90
C LYS A 180 -2.46 10.56 -0.88
N ILE A 181 -2.00 9.36 -1.17
CA ILE A 181 -2.09 8.22 -0.27
C ILE A 181 -0.70 7.71 0.13
N ARG A 182 -0.61 7.16 1.33
CA ARG A 182 0.49 6.35 1.84
C ARG A 182 -0.06 4.97 2.17
N LEU A 183 0.53 3.92 1.59
CA LEU A 183 0.17 2.53 1.85
C LEU A 183 1.29 1.82 2.59
N TRP A 184 0.92 1.08 3.64
CA TRP A 184 1.79 0.21 4.41
C TRP A 184 1.33 -1.24 4.30
N SER A 185 2.23 -2.20 4.54
CA SER A 185 1.87 -3.58 4.85
C SER A 185 2.32 -3.96 6.27
N PHE A 186 1.69 -4.98 6.82
CA PHE A 186 2.13 -5.72 7.99
C PHE A 186 1.50 -7.12 7.96
N HIS A 187 1.99 -8.03 8.79
CA HIS A 187 1.42 -9.38 8.93
C HIS A 187 0.81 -9.55 10.31
N SER A 188 -0.33 -10.23 10.39
CA SER A 188 -1.02 -10.57 11.64
C SER A 188 -1.63 -11.96 11.47
N ASP A 189 -1.32 -12.87 12.40
CA ASP A 189 -1.73 -14.28 12.39
C ASP A 189 -1.54 -15.01 11.05
N GLY A 190 -0.39 -14.76 10.39
CA GLY A 190 -0.03 -15.36 9.11
C GLY A 190 -0.79 -14.80 7.89
N LYS A 191 -1.56 -13.71 8.06
CA LYS A 191 -2.29 -13.03 6.99
C LYS A 191 -1.67 -11.67 6.66
N LEU A 192 -1.60 -11.35 5.37
CA LEU A 192 -1.23 -10.03 4.87
C LEU A 192 -2.30 -8.98 5.18
N TYR A 193 -1.88 -7.88 5.80
CA TYR A 193 -2.66 -6.66 5.96
C TYR A 193 -2.00 -5.51 5.21
N PHE A 194 -2.85 -4.63 4.68
CA PHE A 194 -2.48 -3.31 4.20
C PHE A 194 -3.12 -2.23 5.08
N ALA A 195 -2.43 -1.11 5.28
CA ALA A 195 -2.99 0.06 5.95
C ALA A 195 -2.86 1.30 5.05
N LEU A 196 -3.99 1.97 4.80
CA LEU A 196 -4.08 3.16 3.95
C LEU A 196 -4.22 4.42 4.82
N THR A 197 -3.37 5.41 4.54
CA THR A 197 -3.50 6.78 5.06
C THR A 197 -3.68 7.73 3.90
N THR A 198 -4.71 8.58 3.92
CA THR A 198 -4.77 9.78 3.07
C THR A 198 -3.87 10.87 3.67
N LEU A 199 -2.95 11.39 2.87
CA LEU A 199 -2.13 12.54 3.25
C LEU A 199 -2.94 13.80 2.90
N SER A 200 -3.44 14.48 3.93
CA SER A 200 -4.11 15.77 3.75
C SER A 200 -3.20 16.73 2.95
N PRO A 201 -3.71 17.49 1.97
CA PRO A 201 -2.92 18.56 1.37
C PRO A 201 -2.46 19.51 2.48
N PRO A 202 -1.25 20.08 2.40
CA PRO A 202 -0.83 21.10 3.36
C PRO A 202 -1.89 22.22 3.36
N PRO A 203 -2.24 22.77 4.53
CA PRO A 203 -3.23 23.83 4.60
C PRO A 203 -2.80 24.97 3.67
N PRO A 204 -3.74 25.64 2.97
CA PRO A 204 -3.40 26.78 2.15
C PRO A 204 -2.60 27.78 2.99
N PRO A 205 -1.55 28.42 2.45
CA PRO A 205 -0.82 29.44 3.20
C PRO A 205 -1.84 30.48 3.69
N PRO A 206 -1.70 30.98 4.93
CA PRO A 206 -2.63 31.97 5.45
C PRO A 206 -2.72 33.10 4.44
N SER A 207 -3.93 33.37 3.95
CA SER A 207 -4.17 34.47 3.03
C SER A 207 -3.55 35.71 3.66
N SER A 208 -2.57 36.30 2.98
CA SER A 208 -1.96 37.56 3.39
C SER A 208 -3.01 38.65 3.23
N ASP A 209 -3.89 38.74 4.22
CA ASP A 209 -4.86 39.80 4.37
C ASP A 209 -4.06 41.08 4.60
N SER A 210 -3.88 41.83 3.53
CA SER A 210 -3.19 43.11 3.55
C SER A 210 -4.07 44.09 4.28
N GLY A 211 -3.94 44.11 5.61
CA GLY A 211 -4.63 45.03 6.49
C GLY A 211 -4.24 46.47 6.20
N ASP A 212 -4.92 47.08 5.24
CA ASP A 212 -4.84 48.51 4.93
C ASP A 212 -5.71 49.28 5.95
N SER A 213 -5.25 49.26 7.21
CA SER A 213 -5.90 49.90 8.34
C SER A 213 -5.67 51.41 8.29
N LYS A 214 -6.61 52.14 7.70
CA LYS A 214 -6.69 53.60 7.81
C LYS A 214 -7.45 53.97 9.10
N PRO A 215 -6.85 54.74 10.03
CA PRO A 215 -7.51 55.11 11.29
C PRO A 215 -8.36 56.40 11.16
N GLU A 216 -9.17 56.63 12.20
CA GLU A 216 -9.94 57.85 12.52
C GLU A 216 -11.11 58.24 11.58
N GLU A 217 -12.34 58.14 12.09
CA GLU A 217 -12.94 59.25 12.85
C GLU A 217 -13.73 58.74 14.06
N MET A 218 -13.80 59.56 15.11
CA MET A 218 -14.50 59.23 16.35
C MET A 218 -15.98 59.61 16.27
N ILE A 219 -16.87 58.82 16.87
CA ILE A 219 -18.21 59.29 17.25
C ILE A 219 -18.39 59.04 18.75
N SER A 220 -18.10 60.07 19.54
CA SER A 220 -18.24 60.08 20.99
C SER A 220 -19.62 60.60 21.43
N ALA A 221 -19.90 60.44 22.73
CA ALA A 221 -20.98 61.06 23.50
C ALA A 221 -22.38 60.46 23.35
N LEU A 222 -22.63 59.42 24.15
CA LEU A 222 -23.95 59.20 24.75
C LEU A 222 -24.17 60.30 25.80
N VAL A 223 -25.05 61.27 25.54
CA VAL A 223 -25.47 62.27 26.55
C VAL A 223 -26.83 61.86 27.10
N ILE A 224 -26.85 61.55 28.40
CA ILE A 224 -28.06 61.42 29.20
C ILE A 224 -28.07 62.65 30.09
N ASP A 225 -28.94 63.62 29.79
CA ASP A 225 -29.25 64.71 30.71
C ASP A 225 -30.69 64.56 31.18
N ASP A 226 -30.82 64.13 32.42
CA ASP A 226 -32.06 64.17 33.20
C ASP A 226 -32.32 65.62 33.62
N LYS A 227 -33.58 66.09 33.53
CA LYS A 227 -33.94 67.43 34.00
C LYS A 227 -35.36 67.48 34.53
N SER A 228 -35.49 67.40 35.85
CA SER A 228 -36.75 67.55 36.57
C SER A 228 -37.04 69.01 36.98
N ASN A 229 -38.29 69.20 37.43
CA ASN A 229 -38.87 70.33 38.15
C ASN A 229 -39.28 71.59 37.36
N ASP A 230 -40.60 71.72 37.19
CA ASP A 230 -41.46 72.75 37.82
C ASP A 230 -40.91 74.19 37.97
N ASP A 231 -41.61 75.18 37.38
CA ASP A 231 -42.67 75.92 38.10
C ASP A 231 -43.52 76.81 37.14
N LEU A 232 -44.63 77.39 37.64
CA LEU A 232 -45.71 78.04 36.87
C LEU A 232 -45.52 79.58 36.60
N PRO A 233 -46.60 80.41 36.51
CA PRO A 233 -47.13 81.13 35.32
C PRO A 233 -46.80 82.67 35.39
N PRO A 234 -47.52 83.67 34.80
CA PRO A 234 -48.68 83.76 33.88
C PRO A 234 -48.31 84.46 32.53
N ASN A 235 -49.20 84.83 31.58
CA ASN A 235 -50.53 85.46 31.66
C ASN A 235 -51.26 85.39 30.30
#